data_AF-A0A6N8UYS7-F1
#
_entry.id   AF-A0A6N8UYS7-F1
#
_cell.length_a   1.000
_cell.length_b   1.000
_cell.length_c   1.000
_cell.angle_alpha   90.00
_cell.angle_beta   90.00
_cell.angle_gamma   90.00
#
_symmetry.space_group_name_H-M   'P 1'
#
loop_
_entity.id
_entity.type
_entity.pdbx_description
1 polymer ?
#
loop_
_entity_poly.entity_id
_entity_poly.type
_entity_poly.pdbx_seq_one_letter_code
_entity_poly.pdbx_strand_id
1 'polypeptide(L)'
;PPTRPDAARIAELEAIYEQRAEEVLRNYHEGDVHFMTGMIGHHAQALLMCSFAPGNDASANMQTLCERIISSQQDEIDLMQRWLRDRRLEVPEVHVADGELMIHGPEHAHHMPGMLSPEQVDDLRSARGQDFDRLFLVYMIQHHEGAVTMVDDLFATDGAAQGDDLIFRLASDIQADQTSEIRRMELMLEAMTPGGSNG
;
A
#
# COMPACT_ATOMS: atom_id res chain seq x y z
N PRO A 1 -23.01 45.40 -23.26
CA PRO A 1 -22.00 45.01 -22.26
C PRO A 1 -22.58 43.97 -21.27
N PRO A 2 -21.92 42.82 -21.04
CA PRO A 2 -22.37 41.93 -19.97
C PRO A 2 -22.23 42.66 -18.64
N THR A 3 -23.32 42.73 -17.87
CA THR A 3 -23.33 43.30 -16.52
C THR A 3 -22.44 42.44 -15.63
N ARG A 4 -21.53 43.07 -14.86
CA ARG A 4 -20.79 42.36 -13.82
C ARG A 4 -21.79 41.61 -12.92
N PRO A 5 -21.56 40.32 -12.62
CA PRO A 5 -22.43 39.60 -11.72
C PRO A 5 -22.48 40.31 -10.36
N ASP A 6 -23.68 40.41 -9.79
CA ASP A 6 -23.91 40.98 -8.47
C ASP A 6 -23.12 40.17 -7.43
N ALA A 7 -22.52 40.84 -6.45
CA ALA A 7 -21.73 40.20 -5.40
C ALA A 7 -22.52 39.11 -4.66
N ALA A 8 -23.84 39.30 -4.51
CA ALA A 8 -24.73 38.28 -3.95
C ALA A 8 -24.79 37.00 -4.80
N ARG A 9 -24.76 37.12 -6.13
CA ARG A 9 -24.76 35.97 -7.06
C ARG A 9 -23.41 35.25 -7.06
N ILE A 10 -22.30 35.99 -6.90
CA ILE A 10 -20.97 35.39 -6.75
C ILE A 10 -20.93 34.56 -5.45
N ALA A 11 -21.35 35.14 -4.33
CA ALA A 11 -21.37 34.45 -3.05
C ALA A 11 -22.27 33.20 -3.05
N GLU A 12 -23.43 33.26 -3.72
CA GLU A 12 -24.31 32.10 -3.90
C GLU A 12 -23.63 30.97 -4.72
N LEU A 13 -22.94 31.34 -5.81
CA LEU A 13 -22.21 30.37 -6.64
C LEU A 13 -21.03 29.74 -5.89
N GLU A 14 -20.30 30.54 -5.11
CA GLU A 14 -19.22 30.07 -4.24
C GLU A 14 -19.75 29.07 -3.20
N ALA A 15 -20.86 29.39 -2.52
CA ALA A 15 -21.48 28.48 -1.56
C ALA A 15 -21.95 27.15 -2.20
N ILE A 16 -22.54 27.20 -3.41
CA ILE A 16 -22.92 25.99 -4.14
C ILE A 16 -21.69 25.17 -4.53
N TYR A 17 -20.60 25.83 -4.95
CA TYR A 17 -19.35 25.16 -5.28
C TYR A 17 -18.75 24.46 -4.06
N GLU A 18 -18.67 25.16 -2.92
CA GLU A 18 -18.19 24.60 -1.65
C GLU A 18 -19.04 23.40 -1.21
N GLN A 19 -20.37 23.53 -1.25
CA GLN A 19 -21.28 22.44 -0.88
C GLN A 19 -21.06 21.19 -1.75
N ARG A 20 -20.94 21.36 -3.07
CA ARG A 20 -20.67 20.24 -3.99
C ARG A 20 -19.30 19.62 -3.75
N ALA A 21 -18.28 20.44 -3.49
CA ALA A 21 -16.95 19.94 -3.17
C ALA A 21 -16.97 19.10 -1.88
N GLU A 22 -17.68 19.54 -0.84
CA GLU A 22 -17.84 18.76 0.38
C GLU A 22 -18.67 17.48 0.18
N GLU A 23 -19.69 17.51 -0.69
CA GLU A 23 -20.49 16.32 -1.01
C GLU A 23 -19.64 15.26 -1.71
N VAL A 24 -18.79 15.65 -2.66
CA VAL A 24 -17.82 14.75 -3.31
C VAL A 24 -16.84 14.17 -2.30
N LEU A 25 -16.30 14.99 -1.40
CA LEU A 25 -15.38 14.50 -0.35
C LEU A 25 -16.05 13.54 0.64
N ARG A 26 -17.35 13.69 0.88
CA ARG A 26 -18.13 12.77 1.73
C ARG A 26 -18.66 11.54 1.00
N ASN A 27 -18.46 11.44 -0.32
CA ASN A 27 -18.92 10.32 -1.12
C ASN A 27 -17.91 9.16 -1.07
N TYR A 28 -17.82 8.50 0.08
CA TYR A 28 -17.04 7.29 0.29
C TYR A 28 -17.82 6.28 1.14
N HIS A 29 -17.47 5.01 1.01
CA HIS A 29 -18.00 3.92 1.82
C HIS A 29 -17.07 3.63 3.02
N GLU A 30 -17.60 3.10 4.12
CA GLU A 30 -16.77 2.71 5.28
C GLU A 30 -15.69 1.69 4.91
N GLY A 31 -16.02 0.78 3.99
CA GLY A 31 -15.08 -0.19 3.41
C GLY A 31 -13.89 0.47 2.70
N ASP A 32 -14.07 1.67 2.13
CA ASP A 32 -12.98 2.42 1.53
C ASP A 32 -12.00 2.93 2.60
N VAL A 33 -12.54 3.46 3.70
CA VAL A 33 -11.72 3.93 4.83
C VAL A 33 -10.95 2.75 5.44
N HIS A 34 -11.62 1.62 5.61
CA HIS A 34 -10.99 0.40 6.11
C HIS A 34 -9.85 -0.08 5.19
N PHE A 35 -10.08 -0.10 3.88
CA PHE A 35 -9.06 -0.47 2.91
C PHE A 35 -7.86 0.49 2.93
N MET A 36 -8.10 1.81 2.90
CA MET A 36 -7.02 2.81 2.89
C MET A 36 -6.17 2.73 4.18
N THR A 37 -6.82 2.63 5.33
CA THR A 37 -6.12 2.55 6.62
C THR A 37 -5.35 1.23 6.77
N GLY A 38 -5.95 0.11 6.36
CA GLY A 38 -5.30 -1.20 6.36
C GLY A 38 -4.11 -1.27 5.39
N MET A 39 -4.31 -0.87 4.14
CA MET A 39 -3.27 -0.96 3.12
C MET A 39 -2.07 -0.04 3.42
N ILE A 40 -2.25 1.09 4.11
CA ILE A 40 -1.12 1.87 4.65
C ILE A 40 -0.26 1.02 5.59
N GLY A 41 -0.88 0.30 6.52
CA GLY A 41 -0.16 -0.56 7.47
C GLY A 41 0.47 -1.79 6.81
N HIS A 42 -0.19 -2.34 5.80
CA HIS A 42 0.32 -3.44 4.98
C HIS A 42 1.59 -3.00 4.23
N HIS A 43 1.52 -1.92 3.47
CA HIS A 43 2.68 -1.36 2.75
C HIS A 43 3.83 -0.96 3.68
N ALA A 44 3.51 -0.44 4.86
CA ALA A 44 4.53 -0.09 5.85
C ALA A 44 5.38 -1.30 6.29
N GLN A 45 4.81 -2.52 6.33
CA GLN A 45 5.58 -3.72 6.63
C GLN A 45 6.51 -4.12 5.47
N ALA A 46 6.13 -3.88 4.21
CA ALA A 46 7.05 -4.08 3.09
C ALA A 46 8.25 -3.12 3.15
N LEU A 47 8.03 -1.85 3.54
CA LEU A 47 9.12 -0.89 3.79
C LEU A 47 10.07 -1.40 4.88
N LEU A 48 9.52 -1.93 5.98
CA LEU A 48 10.30 -2.56 7.04
C LEU A 48 11.14 -3.73 6.51
N MET A 49 10.53 -4.65 5.76
CA MET A 49 11.25 -5.80 5.18
C MET A 49 12.41 -5.35 4.28
N CYS A 50 12.17 -4.34 3.43
CA CYS A 50 13.18 -3.78 2.53
C CYS A 50 14.31 -3.08 3.30
N SER A 51 14.03 -2.50 4.46
CA SER A 51 15.04 -1.83 5.29
C SER A 51 16.16 -2.75 5.79
N PHE A 52 15.90 -4.07 5.86
CA PHE A 52 16.90 -5.05 6.29
C PHE A 52 17.94 -5.37 5.21
N ALA A 53 17.64 -5.16 3.92
CA ALA A 53 18.48 -5.63 2.82
C ALA A 53 19.93 -5.09 2.85
N PRO A 54 20.19 -3.80 3.09
CA PRO A 54 21.56 -3.29 3.17
C PRO A 54 22.38 -3.86 4.34
N GLY A 55 21.73 -4.14 5.47
CA GLY A 55 22.39 -4.65 6.68
C GLY A 55 22.59 -6.18 6.69
N ASN A 56 21.92 -6.89 5.79
CA ASN A 56 21.88 -8.36 5.77
C ASN A 56 22.64 -8.97 4.58
N ASP A 57 23.55 -8.21 3.96
CA ASP A 57 24.37 -8.65 2.81
C ASP A 57 23.53 -9.14 1.61
N ALA A 58 22.35 -8.52 1.38
CA ALA A 58 21.48 -8.87 0.27
C ALA A 58 22.16 -8.68 -1.09
N SER A 59 21.83 -9.51 -2.08
CA SER A 59 22.42 -9.38 -3.41
C SER A 59 22.05 -8.06 -4.09
N ALA A 60 22.82 -7.64 -5.10
CA ALA A 60 22.54 -6.41 -5.85
C ALA A 60 21.14 -6.43 -6.51
N ASN A 61 20.68 -7.59 -6.96
CA ASN A 61 19.33 -7.76 -7.51
C ASN A 61 18.27 -7.57 -6.42
N MET A 62 18.52 -8.04 -5.21
CA MET A 62 17.62 -7.87 -4.07
C MET A 62 17.55 -6.42 -3.61
N GLN A 63 18.69 -5.74 -3.51
CA GLN A 63 18.74 -4.30 -3.19
C GLN A 63 17.94 -3.48 -4.22
N THR A 64 18.13 -3.76 -5.51
CA THR A 64 17.38 -3.10 -6.60
C THR A 64 15.86 -3.37 -6.50
N LEU A 65 15.46 -4.58 -6.11
CA LEU A 65 14.05 -4.89 -5.88
C LEU A 65 13.49 -4.08 -4.70
N CYS A 66 14.21 -4.06 -3.57
CA CYS A 66 13.83 -3.31 -2.38
C CYS A 66 13.68 -1.81 -2.65
N GLU A 67 14.60 -1.19 -3.39
CA GLU A 67 14.53 0.23 -3.77
C GLU A 67 13.26 0.54 -4.57
N ARG A 68 12.87 -0.36 -5.48
CA ARG A 68 11.65 -0.20 -6.27
C ARG A 68 10.39 -0.32 -5.43
N ILE A 69 10.32 -1.34 -4.57
CA ILE A 69 9.19 -1.56 -3.64
C ILE A 69 9.05 -0.36 -2.72
N ILE A 70 10.15 0.14 -2.15
CA ILE A 70 10.14 1.32 -1.29
C ILE A 70 9.56 2.52 -2.04
N SER A 71 10.03 2.76 -3.26
CA SER A 71 9.56 3.91 -4.05
C SER A 71 8.07 3.83 -4.36
N SER A 72 7.59 2.69 -4.88
CA SER A 72 6.18 2.55 -5.27
C SER A 72 5.26 2.58 -4.06
N GLN A 73 5.56 1.79 -3.03
CA GLN A 73 4.67 1.66 -1.89
C GLN A 73 4.66 2.91 -0.99
N GLN A 74 5.75 3.68 -0.95
CA GLN A 74 5.73 4.99 -0.30
C GLN A 74 4.82 5.99 -1.04
N ASP A 75 4.87 6.03 -2.37
CA ASP A 75 4.00 6.90 -3.17
C ASP A 75 2.51 6.55 -2.97
N GLU A 76 2.21 5.26 -2.84
CA GLU A 76 0.86 4.75 -2.54
C GLU A 76 0.42 5.09 -1.11
N ILE A 77 1.29 4.90 -0.11
CA ILE A 77 1.04 5.35 1.28
C ILE A 77 0.69 6.83 1.29
N ASP A 78 1.48 7.66 0.63
CA ASP A 78 1.28 9.10 0.57
C ASP A 78 -0.07 9.44 -0.08
N LEU A 79 -0.49 8.70 -1.11
CA LEU A 79 -1.78 8.88 -1.76
C LEU A 79 -2.94 8.52 -0.83
N MET A 80 -2.87 7.39 -0.15
CA MET A 80 -3.88 6.95 0.81
C MET A 80 -4.00 7.91 1.99
N GLN A 81 -2.86 8.37 2.53
CA GLN A 81 -2.84 9.36 3.61
C GLN A 81 -3.44 10.70 3.18
N ARG A 82 -3.16 11.16 1.95
CA ARG A 82 -3.81 12.34 1.38
C ARG A 82 -5.32 12.14 1.25
N TRP A 83 -5.76 11.00 0.72
CA TRP A 83 -7.17 10.67 0.56
C TRP A 83 -7.95 10.74 1.89
N LEU A 84 -7.36 10.19 2.96
CA LEU A 84 -7.92 10.25 4.32
C LEU A 84 -7.94 11.69 4.86
N ARG A 85 -6.83 12.43 4.70
CA ARG A 85 -6.68 13.81 5.21
C ARG A 85 -7.66 14.78 4.55
N ASP A 86 -7.84 14.70 3.23
CA ASP A 86 -8.76 15.55 2.48
C ASP A 86 -10.21 15.40 2.98
N ARG A 87 -10.52 14.22 3.53
CA ARG A 87 -11.83 13.87 4.09
C ARG A 87 -11.93 14.10 5.59
N ARG A 88 -10.88 14.65 6.22
CA ARG A 88 -10.76 14.90 7.66
C ARG A 88 -10.94 13.62 8.48
N LEU A 89 -10.52 12.49 7.92
CA LEU A 89 -10.48 11.21 8.60
C LEU A 89 -9.15 11.05 9.35
N GLU A 90 -9.11 10.11 10.28
CA GLU A 90 -7.88 9.75 10.97
C GLU A 90 -6.89 9.11 9.97
N VAL A 91 -5.62 9.49 10.08
CA VAL A 91 -4.56 9.08 9.16
C VAL A 91 -3.54 8.27 9.93
N PRO A 92 -3.25 7.00 9.55
CA PRO A 92 -2.16 6.25 10.14
C PRO A 92 -0.81 6.92 9.84
N GLU A 93 -0.03 7.21 10.88
CA GLU A 93 1.31 7.76 10.78
C GLU A 93 2.34 6.62 10.84
N VAL A 94 3.02 6.39 9.71
CA VAL A 94 4.01 5.33 9.56
C VAL A 94 5.40 5.84 9.88
N HIS A 95 6.11 5.14 10.76
CA HIS A 95 7.49 5.41 11.10
C HIS A 95 8.30 4.11 10.99
N VAL A 96 9.20 4.05 10.01
CA VAL A 96 10.15 2.94 9.84
C VAL A 96 11.56 3.47 10.09
N ALA A 97 12.18 3.02 11.18
CA ALA A 97 13.53 3.43 11.56
C ALA A 97 14.20 2.33 12.35
N ASP A 98 15.52 2.21 12.21
CA ASP A 98 16.36 1.26 12.97
C ASP A 98 15.87 -0.20 12.93
N GLY A 99 15.21 -0.58 11.82
CA GLY A 99 14.65 -1.92 11.64
C GLY A 99 13.41 -2.19 12.48
N GLU A 100 12.72 -1.15 12.95
CA GLU A 100 11.44 -1.19 13.65
C GLU A 100 10.37 -0.46 12.83
N LEU A 101 9.12 -0.91 12.97
CA LEU A 101 7.93 -0.29 12.39
C LEU A 101 7.02 0.14 13.54
N MET A 102 6.71 1.44 13.58
CA MET A 102 5.73 2.02 14.47
C MET A 102 4.64 2.66 13.62
N ILE A 103 3.39 2.34 13.94
CA ILE A 103 2.21 2.95 13.30
C ILE A 103 1.37 3.59 14.41
N HIS A 104 1.17 4.90 14.32
CA HIS A 104 0.24 5.63 15.19
C HIS A 104 -1.07 5.90 14.44
N GLY A 105 -2.20 5.90 15.14
CA GLY A 105 -3.52 6.12 14.54
C GLY A 105 -4.53 5.08 15.01
N PRO A 106 -5.70 4.99 14.38
CA PRO A 106 -6.72 4.05 14.80
C PRO A 106 -6.24 2.61 14.63
N GLU A 107 -6.15 1.89 15.76
CA GLU A 107 -5.83 0.47 15.80
C GLU A 107 -6.90 -0.32 15.06
N HIS A 108 -6.66 -0.60 13.79
CA HIS A 108 -7.37 -1.64 13.06
C HIS A 108 -6.46 -2.85 13.00
N ALA A 109 -6.18 -3.44 14.17
CA ALA A 109 -5.56 -4.76 14.29
C ALA A 109 -6.54 -5.86 13.84
N HIS A 110 -7.16 -5.67 12.68
CA HIS A 110 -7.72 -6.78 11.93
C HIS A 110 -6.54 -7.53 11.32
N HIS A 111 -6.64 -8.85 11.32
CA HIS A 111 -5.64 -9.70 10.69
C HIS A 111 -5.65 -9.40 9.19
N MET A 112 -4.69 -8.60 8.72
CA MET A 112 -4.52 -8.32 7.30
C MET A 112 -3.84 -9.53 6.65
N PRO A 113 -4.39 -10.08 5.56
CA PRO A 113 -3.81 -11.25 4.91
C PRO A 113 -2.39 -10.96 4.42
N GLY A 114 -1.56 -11.99 4.43
CA GLY A 114 -0.19 -11.93 3.90
C GLY A 114 0.86 -11.29 4.82
N MET A 115 0.45 -10.51 5.83
CA MET A 115 1.38 -9.90 6.79
C MET A 115 2.31 -10.95 7.42
N LEU A 116 3.58 -10.61 7.55
CA LEU A 116 4.54 -11.41 8.30
C LEU A 116 4.17 -11.39 9.78
N SER A 117 4.24 -12.55 10.41
CA SER A 117 4.22 -12.66 11.87
C SER A 117 5.49 -12.04 12.48
N PRO A 118 5.49 -11.71 13.79
CA PRO A 118 6.70 -11.27 14.47
C PRO A 118 7.87 -12.24 14.31
N GLU A 119 7.59 -13.55 14.35
CA GLU A 119 8.58 -14.61 14.16
C GLU A 119 9.16 -14.58 12.74
N GLN A 120 8.33 -14.41 11.71
CA GLN A 120 8.80 -14.26 10.32
C GLN A 120 9.64 -12.99 10.11
N VAL A 121 9.27 -11.88 10.77
CA VAL A 121 10.07 -10.65 10.76
C VAL A 121 11.44 -10.89 11.40
N ASP A 122 11.50 -11.58 12.54
CA ASP A 122 12.75 -11.92 13.23
C ASP A 122 13.63 -12.89 12.43
N ASP A 123 13.02 -13.87 11.77
CA ASP A 123 13.72 -14.78 10.84
C ASP A 123 14.36 -13.99 9.70
N LEU A 124 13.59 -13.10 9.05
CA LEU A 124 14.09 -12.28 7.94
C LEU A 124 15.20 -11.32 8.41
N ARG A 125 15.01 -10.68 9.57
CA ARG A 125 16.00 -9.77 10.18
C ARG A 125 17.31 -10.49 10.49
N SER A 126 17.25 -11.76 10.87
CA SER A 126 18.41 -12.57 11.26
C SER A 126 19.10 -13.26 10.09
N ALA A 127 18.41 -13.42 8.96
CA ALA A 127 18.96 -14.03 7.75
C ALA A 127 20.09 -13.19 7.13
N ARG A 128 21.00 -13.83 6.39
CA ARG A 128 22.13 -13.17 5.74
C ARG A 128 22.38 -13.70 4.33
N GLY A 129 22.89 -12.84 3.44
CA GLY A 129 23.30 -13.24 2.10
C GLY A 129 22.20 -13.94 1.31
N GLN A 130 22.53 -15.10 0.74
CA GLN A 130 21.58 -15.86 -0.08
C GLN A 130 20.35 -16.37 0.70
N ASP A 131 20.50 -16.64 2.00
CA ASP A 131 19.37 -17.04 2.85
C ASP A 131 18.41 -15.87 3.08
N PHE A 132 18.94 -14.65 3.23
CA PHE A 132 18.13 -13.43 3.27
C PHE A 132 17.36 -13.25 1.98
N ASP A 133 18.03 -13.31 0.83
CA ASP A 133 17.37 -13.15 -0.47
C ASP A 133 16.24 -14.17 -0.65
N ARG A 134 16.46 -15.43 -0.27
CA ARG A 134 15.45 -16.48 -0.38
C ARG A 134 14.25 -16.22 0.53
N LEU A 135 14.49 -15.93 1.81
CA LEU A 135 13.41 -15.65 2.76
C LEU A 135 12.64 -14.38 2.40
N PHE A 136 13.34 -13.33 1.96
CA PHE A 136 12.71 -12.11 1.47
C PHE A 136 11.73 -12.40 0.34
N LEU A 137 12.15 -13.14 -0.69
CA LEU A 137 11.28 -13.46 -1.83
C LEU A 137 10.06 -14.27 -1.39
N VAL A 138 10.24 -15.31 -0.58
CA VAL A 138 9.14 -16.14 -0.07
C VAL A 138 8.13 -15.30 0.72
N TYR A 139 8.63 -14.47 1.63
CA TYR A 139 7.76 -13.67 2.49
C TYR A 139 7.15 -12.47 1.77
N MET A 140 7.84 -11.85 0.82
CA MET A 140 7.29 -10.74 0.05
C MET A 140 6.25 -11.22 -0.97
N ILE A 141 6.38 -12.43 -1.52
CA ILE A 141 5.32 -13.06 -2.31
C ILE A 141 4.06 -13.26 -1.44
N GLN A 142 4.19 -13.89 -0.28
CA GLN A 142 3.10 -14.07 0.69
C GLN A 142 2.43 -12.72 1.02
N HIS A 143 3.25 -11.70 1.28
CA HIS A 143 2.80 -10.35 1.60
C HIS A 143 1.96 -9.76 0.45
N HIS A 144 2.49 -9.76 -0.77
CA HIS A 144 1.81 -9.23 -1.96
C HIS A 144 0.52 -9.98 -2.30
N GLU A 145 0.46 -11.31 -2.13
CA GLU A 145 -0.78 -12.08 -2.27
C GLU A 145 -1.86 -11.61 -1.28
N GLY A 146 -1.44 -11.21 -0.08
CA GLY A 146 -2.28 -10.55 0.90
C GLY A 146 -2.85 -9.22 0.40
N ALA A 147 -2.02 -8.36 -0.18
CA ALA A 147 -2.49 -7.10 -0.75
C ALA A 147 -3.51 -7.31 -1.89
N VAL A 148 -3.29 -8.30 -2.76
CA VAL A 148 -4.25 -8.67 -3.81
C VAL A 148 -5.58 -9.13 -3.20
N THR A 149 -5.53 -9.95 -2.14
CA THR A 149 -6.73 -10.39 -1.42
C THR A 149 -7.51 -9.21 -0.84
N MET A 150 -6.83 -8.23 -0.24
CA MET A 150 -7.47 -7.02 0.28
C MET A 150 -8.15 -6.19 -0.80
N VAL A 151 -7.58 -6.12 -2.01
CA VAL A 151 -8.21 -5.46 -3.16
C VAL A 151 -9.47 -6.23 -3.62
N ASP A 152 -9.39 -7.56 -3.70
CA ASP A 152 -10.53 -8.39 -4.07
C ASP A 152 -11.69 -8.23 -3.05
N ASP A 153 -11.37 -8.20 -1.76
CA ASP A 153 -12.35 -7.97 -0.67
C ASP A 153 -13.00 -6.57 -0.76
N LEU A 154 -12.22 -5.54 -1.11
CA LEU A 154 -12.74 -4.19 -1.36
C LEU A 154 -13.77 -4.23 -2.50
N PHE A 155 -13.42 -4.82 -3.65
CA PHE A 155 -14.32 -4.88 -4.80
C PHE A 155 -15.51 -5.81 -4.62
N ALA A 156 -15.43 -6.78 -3.71
CA ALA A 156 -16.54 -7.63 -3.33
C ALA A 156 -17.53 -6.95 -2.36
N THR A 157 -17.14 -5.86 -1.72
CA THR A 157 -17.97 -5.13 -0.75
C THR A 157 -18.97 -4.23 -1.47
N ASP A 158 -20.26 -4.45 -1.24
CA ASP A 158 -21.34 -3.67 -1.87
C ASP A 158 -21.21 -2.18 -1.52
N GLY A 159 -21.21 -1.32 -2.54
CA GLY A 159 -21.05 0.13 -2.41
C GLY A 159 -19.60 0.64 -2.22
N ALA A 160 -18.62 -0.21 -1.92
CA ALA A 160 -17.22 0.19 -1.83
C ALA A 160 -16.60 0.45 -3.21
N ALA A 161 -15.63 1.36 -3.28
CA ALA A 161 -14.95 1.82 -4.50
C ALA A 161 -15.87 2.35 -5.63
N GLN A 162 -17.17 2.58 -5.35
CA GLN A 162 -18.14 3.09 -6.34
C GLN A 162 -18.36 4.60 -6.26
N GLY A 163 -18.08 5.22 -5.10
CA GLY A 163 -18.33 6.64 -4.85
C GLY A 163 -17.18 7.56 -5.29
N ASP A 164 -15.97 7.04 -5.45
CA ASP A 164 -14.77 7.81 -5.76
C ASP A 164 -13.86 7.03 -6.73
N ASP A 165 -13.75 7.55 -7.95
CA ASP A 165 -12.87 7.04 -9.01
C ASP A 165 -11.40 6.85 -8.55
N LEU A 166 -10.93 7.67 -7.61
CA LEU A 166 -9.55 7.59 -7.13
C LEU A 166 -9.29 6.24 -6.43
N ILE A 167 -10.25 5.74 -5.67
CA ILE A 167 -10.14 4.50 -4.90
C ILE A 167 -10.09 3.31 -5.84
N PHE A 168 -11.02 3.28 -6.79
CA PHE A 168 -11.07 2.22 -7.80
C PHE A 168 -9.75 2.14 -8.59
N ARG A 169 -9.22 3.29 -9.04
CA ARG A 169 -7.96 3.32 -9.78
C ARG A 169 -6.79 2.87 -8.91
N LEU A 170 -6.65 3.43 -7.71
CA LEU A 170 -5.59 3.05 -6.78
C LEU A 170 -5.62 1.54 -6.48
N ALA A 171 -6.77 0.97 -6.14
CA ALA A 171 -6.89 -0.45 -5.87
C ALA A 171 -6.55 -1.32 -7.10
N SER A 172 -6.98 -0.88 -8.29
CA SER A 172 -6.64 -1.56 -9.55
C SER A 172 -5.13 -1.51 -9.85
N ASP A 173 -4.51 -0.36 -9.61
CA ASP A 173 -3.07 -0.15 -9.81
C ASP A 173 -2.26 -1.03 -8.84
N ILE A 174 -2.62 -1.03 -7.55
CA ILE A 174 -2.03 -1.93 -6.53
C ILE A 174 -2.14 -3.38 -6.99
N GLN A 175 -3.33 -3.84 -7.41
CA GLN A 175 -3.52 -5.22 -7.86
C GLN A 175 -2.62 -5.56 -9.05
N ALA A 176 -2.52 -4.67 -10.04
CA ALA A 176 -1.72 -4.89 -11.24
C ALA A 176 -0.21 -4.93 -10.94
N ASP A 177 0.27 -4.00 -10.11
CA ASP A 177 1.67 -3.88 -9.74
C ASP A 177 2.10 -5.03 -8.84
N GLN A 178 1.34 -5.32 -7.77
CA GLN A 178 1.65 -6.42 -6.84
C GLN A 178 1.64 -7.78 -7.56
N THR A 179 0.69 -8.03 -8.46
CA THR A 179 0.68 -9.27 -9.26
C THR A 179 1.89 -9.37 -10.19
N SER A 180 2.37 -8.24 -10.72
CA SER A 180 3.55 -8.22 -11.58
C SER A 180 4.85 -8.40 -10.79
N GLU A 181 4.91 -7.86 -9.58
CA GLU A 181 6.02 -8.06 -8.66
C GLU A 181 6.08 -9.49 -8.13
N ILE A 182 4.95 -10.13 -7.80
CA ILE A 182 4.88 -11.57 -7.46
C ILE A 182 5.55 -12.40 -8.55
N ARG A 183 5.14 -12.24 -9.81
CA ARG A 183 5.73 -12.99 -10.94
C ARG A 183 7.24 -12.78 -11.06
N ARG A 184 7.71 -11.55 -10.83
CA ARG A 184 9.15 -11.26 -10.85
C ARG A 184 9.88 -11.97 -9.71
N MET A 185 9.32 -11.95 -8.51
CA MET A 185 9.90 -12.59 -7.34
C MET A 185 9.92 -14.12 -7.48
N GLU A 186 8.89 -14.72 -8.05
CA GLU A 186 8.85 -16.15 -8.40
C GLU A 186 10.01 -16.52 -9.35
N LEU A 187 10.20 -15.76 -10.42
CA LEU A 187 11.31 -15.96 -11.35
C LEU A 187 12.68 -15.80 -10.69
N MET A 188 12.82 -14.85 -9.76
CA MET A 188 14.03 -14.69 -8.97
C MET A 188 14.29 -15.92 -8.09
N LEU A 189 13.24 -16.45 -7.44
CA LEU A 189 13.32 -17.62 -6.56
C LEU A 189 13.66 -18.90 -7.34
N GLU A 190 13.06 -19.08 -8.51
CA GLU A 190 13.38 -20.18 -9.43
C GLU A 190 14.85 -20.14 -9.86
N ALA A 191 15.35 -18.96 -10.22
CA ALA A 191 16.74 -18.77 -10.62
C ALA A 191 17.76 -19.03 -9.49
N MET A 192 17.34 -18.98 -8.23
CA MET A 192 18.18 -19.32 -7.07
C MET A 192 18.33 -20.81 -6.85
N THR A 193 17.42 -21.63 -7.38
CA THR A 193 17.47 -23.10 -7.22
C THR A 193 18.44 -23.68 -8.25
N PRO A 194 19.56 -24.32 -7.85
CA PRO A 194 20.51 -24.85 -8.81
C PRO A 194 19.87 -25.98 -9.63
N GLY A 195 19.65 -25.74 -10.92
CA GLY A 195 19.44 -26.74 -11.96
C GLY A 195 18.48 -27.89 -11.61
N GLY A 196 17.21 -27.75 -11.99
CA GLY A 196 16.41 -28.91 -12.37
C GLY A 196 17.22 -29.73 -13.37
N SER A 197 17.63 -30.92 -12.95
CA SER A 197 18.31 -31.91 -13.77
C SER A 197 17.45 -32.24 -14.98
N ASN A 198 17.76 -31.66 -16.13
CA ASN A 198 17.30 -32.17 -17.41
C ASN A 198 18.29 -33.26 -17.82
N GLY A 199 17.99 -34.49 -17.39
CA GLY A 199 18.54 -35.71 -17.98
C GLY A 199 17.82 -36.08 -19.27
#